data_AF-A0A089L5F4-F1
#
_entry.id   AF-A0A089L5F4-F1
#
_cell.length_a   1.000
_cell.length_b   1.000
_cell.length_c   1.000
_cell.angle_alpha   90.00
_cell.angle_beta   90.00
_cell.angle_gamma   90.00
#
_symmetry.space_group_name_H-M   'P 1'
#
loop_
_entity.id
_entity.type
_entity.pdbx_description
1 polymer ?
#
loop_
_entity_poly.entity_id
_entity_poly.type
_entity_poly.pdbx_seq_one_letter_code
_entity_poly.pdbx_strand_id
1 'polypeptide(L)'
;MNIMGYERIKDSVVFGFEEYIEEEGLNVAQASAKMLEEEWRRVNDSLFTKTLYFISIALESLKYKEIADFIYYKLDIYLENAEFEENIDKNDIEKLLQDIQVCKKLIDSIDEYKIRETSFATKSRVEYILGLKVD
;
A
#
# COMPACT_ATOMS: atom_id res chain seq x y z
N MET A 1 -6.27 -19.47 13.29
CA MET A 1 -5.27 -18.73 12.49
C MET A 1 -5.13 -17.36 13.10
N ASN A 2 -3.93 -16.91 13.42
CA ASN A 2 -3.71 -15.56 13.92
C ASN A 2 -4.04 -14.61 12.76
N ILE A 3 -5.19 -13.94 12.83
CA ILE A 3 -5.60 -12.92 11.86
C ILE A 3 -4.40 -11.96 11.75
N MET A 4 -3.88 -11.75 10.55
CA MET A 4 -2.79 -10.80 10.36
C MET A 4 -3.35 -9.41 10.63
N GLY A 5 -3.22 -8.98 11.88
CA GLY A 5 -3.75 -7.71 12.32
C GLY A 5 -2.98 -6.55 11.72
N TYR A 6 -3.59 -5.38 11.84
CA TYR A 6 -3.12 -4.12 11.30
C TYR A 6 -1.61 -3.89 11.54
N GLU A 7 -1.16 -4.02 12.79
CA GLU A 7 0.23 -3.70 13.18
C GLU A 7 1.25 -4.55 12.41
N ARG A 8 0.97 -5.84 12.25
CA ARG A 8 1.92 -6.76 11.60
C ARG A 8 2.12 -6.42 10.14
N ILE A 9 1.05 -6.05 9.43
CA ILE A 9 1.14 -5.67 8.02
C ILE A 9 1.80 -4.30 7.90
N LYS A 10 1.40 -3.32 8.73
CA LYS A 10 2.00 -1.99 8.73
C LYS A 10 3.50 -2.04 8.98
N ASP A 11 3.93 -2.76 10.02
CA ASP A 11 5.35 -2.98 10.32
C ASP A 11 6.07 -3.64 9.14
N SER A 12 5.46 -4.68 8.54
CA SER A 12 6.05 -5.35 7.37
C SER A 12 6.26 -4.40 6.20
N VAL A 13 5.31 -3.49 5.94
CA VAL A 13 5.44 -2.49 4.88
C VAL A 13 6.53 -1.49 5.23
N VAL A 14 6.52 -0.93 6.45
CA VAL A 14 7.52 0.06 6.89
C VAL A 14 8.94 -0.51 6.77
N PHE A 15 9.20 -1.65 7.41
CA PHE A 15 10.53 -2.25 7.42
C PHE A 15 11.01 -2.66 6.03
N GLY A 16 10.14 -3.29 5.23
CA GLY A 16 10.52 -3.68 3.87
C GLY A 16 10.76 -2.48 2.97
N PHE A 17 9.97 -1.40 3.12
CA PHE A 17 10.16 -0.18 2.33
C PHE A 17 11.46 0.54 2.70
N GLU A 18 11.79 0.62 3.99
CA GLU A 18 13.06 1.13 4.49
C GLU A 18 14.24 0.30 3.97
N GLU A 19 14.20 -1.04 4.09
CA GLU A 19 15.24 -1.94 3.58
C GLU A 19 15.46 -1.76 2.07
N TYR A 20 14.38 -1.74 1.28
CA TYR A 20 14.47 -1.58 -0.16
C TYR A 20 15.09 -0.25 -0.60
N ILE A 21 14.80 0.84 0.10
CA ILE A 21 15.33 2.15 -0.27
C ILE A 21 16.74 2.35 0.29
N GLU A 22 16.95 2.08 1.57
CA GLU A 22 18.19 2.41 2.27
C GLU A 22 19.32 1.41 1.98
N GLU A 23 18.99 0.12 1.97
CA GLU A 23 20.00 -0.95 1.83
C GLU A 23 20.14 -1.42 0.39
N GLU A 24 19.03 -1.55 -0.35
CA GLU A 24 19.06 -1.97 -1.76
C GLU A 24 19.18 -0.82 -2.77
N GLY A 25 19.01 0.43 -2.34
CA GLY A 25 19.11 1.61 -3.20
C GLY A 25 17.99 1.72 -4.23
N LEU A 26 16.84 1.08 -3.99
CA LEU A 26 15.67 1.18 -4.86
C LEU A 26 15.01 2.54 -4.75
N ASN A 27 14.40 3.01 -5.84
CA ASN A 27 13.52 4.18 -5.76
C ASN A 27 12.11 3.80 -5.25
N VAL A 28 11.32 4.79 -4.87
CA VAL A 28 9.94 4.63 -4.35
C VAL A 28 9.07 3.72 -5.22
N ALA A 29 9.13 3.83 -6.55
CA ALA A 29 8.33 2.99 -7.43
C ALA A 29 8.82 1.53 -7.47
N GLN A 30 10.14 1.31 -7.41
CA GLN A 30 10.72 -0.02 -7.32
C GLN A 30 10.41 -0.68 -5.98
N ALA A 31 10.58 0.03 -4.87
CA ALA A 31 10.23 -0.44 -3.53
C ALA A 31 8.74 -0.78 -3.42
N SER A 32 7.86 0.09 -3.93
CA SER A 32 6.41 -0.14 -3.97
C SER A 32 6.05 -1.40 -4.78
N ALA A 33 6.66 -1.57 -5.96
CA ALA A 33 6.39 -2.74 -6.80
C ALA A 33 6.90 -4.03 -6.15
N LYS A 34 8.11 -3.99 -5.55
CA LYS A 34 8.71 -5.12 -4.85
C LYS A 34 7.89 -5.54 -3.64
N MET A 35 7.39 -4.57 -2.85
CA MET A 35 6.49 -4.83 -1.73
C MET A 35 5.23 -5.57 -2.17
N LEU A 36 4.55 -5.10 -3.23
CA LEU A 36 3.37 -5.77 -3.77
C LEU A 36 3.68 -7.16 -4.33
N GLU A 37 4.86 -7.33 -4.94
CA GLU A 37 5.28 -8.60 -5.54
C GLU A 37 5.64 -9.65 -4.50
N GLU A 38 6.41 -9.32 -3.46
CA GLU A 38 6.82 -10.28 -2.43
C GLU A 38 5.64 -10.67 -1.53
N GLU A 39 4.77 -9.71 -1.23
CA GLU A 39 3.66 -9.89 -0.30
C GLU A 39 2.33 -10.22 -1.01
N TRP A 40 2.36 -10.55 -2.31
CA TRP A 40 1.15 -10.66 -3.15
C TRP A 40 0.03 -11.53 -2.59
N ARG A 41 0.37 -12.64 -1.92
CA ARG A 41 -0.62 -13.54 -1.31
C ARG A 41 -1.38 -12.83 -0.19
N ARG A 42 -0.67 -12.05 0.61
CA ARG A 42 -1.22 -11.30 1.76
C ARG A 42 -1.98 -10.07 1.28
N VAL A 43 -1.44 -9.37 0.27
CA VAL A 43 -2.11 -8.25 -0.40
C VAL A 43 -3.48 -8.67 -0.96
N ASN A 44 -3.61 -9.90 -1.46
CA ASN A 44 -4.84 -10.41 -2.07
C ASN A 44 -5.74 -11.23 -1.12
N ASP A 45 -5.43 -11.30 0.17
CA ASP A 45 -6.17 -12.11 1.15
C ASP A 45 -7.58 -11.57 1.42
N SER A 46 -7.72 -10.25 1.57
CA SER A 46 -9.00 -9.58 1.86
C SER A 46 -8.99 -8.13 1.36
N LEU A 47 -10.16 -7.49 1.35
CA LEU A 47 -10.26 -6.05 1.10
C LEU A 47 -9.51 -5.26 2.18
N PHE A 48 -9.60 -5.71 3.44
CA PHE A 48 -8.86 -5.12 4.55
C PHE A 48 -7.35 -5.12 4.30
N THR A 49 -6.75 -6.29 4.03
CA THR A 49 -5.30 -6.37 3.83
C THR A 49 -4.88 -5.58 2.60
N LYS A 50 -5.62 -5.69 1.50
CA LYS A 50 -5.33 -4.93 0.27
C LYS A 50 -5.32 -3.42 0.51
N THR A 51 -6.34 -2.92 1.20
CA THR A 51 -6.44 -1.49 1.56
C THR A 51 -5.27 -1.09 2.45
N LEU A 52 -4.95 -1.88 3.47
CA LEU A 52 -3.83 -1.60 4.38
C LEU A 52 -2.48 -1.53 3.64
N TYR A 53 -2.17 -2.47 2.74
CA TYR A 53 -0.94 -2.41 1.94
C TYR A 53 -0.87 -1.14 1.09
N PHE A 54 -1.95 -0.78 0.38
CA PHE A 54 -1.95 0.41 -0.47
C PHE A 54 -1.81 1.71 0.32
N ILE A 55 -2.52 1.83 1.43
CA ILE A 55 -2.46 3.01 2.30
C ILE A 55 -1.08 3.11 2.96
N SER A 56 -0.53 2.01 3.49
CA SER A 56 0.81 2.01 4.09
C SER A 56 1.88 2.33 3.06
N ILE A 57 1.84 1.74 1.85
CA ILE A 57 2.80 2.06 0.77
C ILE A 57 2.71 3.54 0.39
N ALA A 58 1.50 4.10 0.27
CA ALA A 58 1.33 5.52 -0.03
C ALA A 58 1.92 6.42 1.05
N LEU A 59 1.63 6.14 2.33
CA LEU A 59 2.19 6.88 3.47
C LEU A 59 3.72 6.82 3.50
N GLU A 60 4.31 5.64 3.31
CA GLU A 60 5.77 5.48 3.26
C GLU A 60 6.38 6.23 2.07
N SER A 61 5.76 6.13 0.88
CA SER A 61 6.20 6.84 -0.32
C SER A 61 6.25 8.35 -0.08
N LEU A 62 5.21 8.91 0.53
CA LEU A 62 5.07 10.35 0.77
C LEU A 62 6.16 10.91 1.70
N LYS A 63 6.77 10.11 2.59
CA LYS A 63 7.95 10.52 3.37
C LYS A 63 9.14 10.92 2.48
N TYR A 64 9.24 10.31 1.30
CA TYR A 64 10.26 10.58 0.29
C TYR A 64 9.83 11.64 -0.74
N LYS A 65 8.68 12.31 -0.52
CA LYS A 65 8.10 13.32 -1.42
C LYS A 65 7.88 12.81 -2.85
N GLU A 66 7.61 11.52 -2.98
CA GLU A 66 7.37 10.86 -4.26
C GLU A 66 6.33 9.76 -4.07
N ILE A 67 5.51 9.48 -5.08
CA ILE A 67 4.60 8.34 -5.09
C ILE A 67 4.60 7.70 -6.46
N ALA A 68 4.54 6.37 -6.52
CA ALA A 68 4.46 5.66 -7.79
C ALA A 68 3.08 5.87 -8.43
N ASP A 69 3.04 6.11 -9.74
CA ASP A 69 1.79 6.34 -10.48
C ASP A 69 0.77 5.21 -10.32
N PHE A 70 1.21 3.95 -10.31
CA PHE A 70 0.33 2.79 -10.13
C PHE A 70 -0.24 2.68 -8.71
N ILE A 71 0.41 3.26 -7.70
CA ILE A 71 -0.16 3.40 -6.35
C ILE A 71 -1.17 4.54 -6.37
N TYR A 72 -0.75 5.71 -6.84
CA TYR A 72 -1.55 6.93 -6.87
C TYR A 72 -2.90 6.72 -7.59
N TYR A 73 -2.89 6.19 -8.82
CA TYR A 73 -4.12 6.01 -9.61
C TYR A 73 -5.08 4.95 -9.06
N LYS A 74 -4.62 4.08 -8.16
CA LYS A 74 -5.48 3.10 -7.48
C LYS A 74 -5.93 3.56 -6.10
N LEU A 75 -5.32 4.62 -5.57
CA LEU A 75 -5.48 5.05 -4.18
C LEU A 75 -6.93 5.46 -3.90
N ASP A 76 -7.59 6.13 -4.85
CA ASP A 76 -9.01 6.53 -4.74
C ASP A 76 -9.93 5.37 -4.35
N ILE A 77 -9.69 4.17 -4.89
CA ILE A 77 -10.48 2.96 -4.57
C ILE A 77 -10.38 2.64 -3.08
N TYR A 78 -9.20 2.80 -2.51
CA TYR A 78 -8.89 2.43 -1.13
C TYR A 78 -9.18 3.55 -0.13
N LEU A 79 -9.11 4.80 -0.55
CA LEU A 79 -9.40 5.97 0.28
C LEU A 79 -10.90 6.09 0.59
N GLU A 80 -11.77 5.60 -0.30
CA GLU A 80 -13.22 5.59 -0.08
C GLU A 80 -13.72 4.33 0.65
N ASN A 81 -12.86 3.37 0.96
CA ASN A 81 -13.24 2.18 1.72
C ASN A 81 -13.52 2.53 3.18
N ALA A 82 -14.78 2.33 3.59
CA ALA A 82 -15.23 2.51 4.97
C ALA A 82 -15.74 1.21 5.61
N GLU A 83 -15.95 0.16 4.81
CA GLU A 83 -16.51 -1.11 5.24
C GLU A 83 -15.54 -2.25 4.91
N PHE A 84 -15.33 -3.13 5.88
CA PHE A 84 -14.44 -4.28 5.80
C PHE A 84 -15.16 -5.53 6.29
N GLU A 85 -14.55 -6.69 6.04
CA GLU A 85 -15.15 -7.98 6.38
C GLU A 85 -15.44 -8.12 7.89
N GLU A 86 -16.59 -8.69 8.25
CA GLU A 86 -17.08 -8.76 9.65
C GLU A 86 -16.15 -9.54 10.61
N ASN A 87 -15.28 -10.38 10.06
CA ASN A 87 -14.33 -11.20 10.81
C ASN A 87 -13.01 -10.47 11.13
N ILE A 88 -12.83 -9.23 10.68
CA ILE A 88 -11.68 -8.40 11.02
C ILE A 88 -11.90 -7.74 12.39
N ASP A 89 -10.84 -7.64 13.18
CA ASP A 89 -10.89 -6.98 14.48
C ASP A 89 -11.26 -5.49 14.33
N LYS A 90 -12.20 -5.01 15.16
CA LYS A 90 -12.69 -3.63 15.06
C LYS A 90 -11.61 -2.58 15.32
N ASN A 91 -10.68 -2.86 16.24
CA ASN A 91 -9.59 -1.95 16.54
C ASN A 91 -8.59 -1.88 15.37
N ASP A 92 -8.39 -2.97 14.63
CA ASP A 92 -7.59 -2.96 13.42
C ASP A 92 -8.25 -2.13 12.30
N ILE A 93 -9.57 -2.23 12.15
CA ILE A 93 -10.36 -1.38 11.24
C ILE A 93 -10.21 0.10 11.63
N GLU A 94 -10.41 0.44 12.90
CA GLU A 94 -10.31 1.83 13.38
C GLU A 94 -8.95 2.46 13.09
N LYS A 95 -7.86 1.70 13.27
CA LYS A 95 -6.51 2.17 12.94
C LYS A 95 -6.31 2.36 11.44
N LEU A 96 -6.81 1.45 10.60
CA LEU A 96 -6.75 1.62 9.15
C LEU A 96 -7.55 2.85 8.69
N LEU A 97 -8.73 3.09 9.25
CA LEU A 97 -9.53 4.28 8.95
C LEU A 97 -8.79 5.56 9.33
N GLN A 98 -8.07 5.58 10.45
CA GLN A 98 -7.21 6.73 10.82
C GLN A 98 -6.11 6.96 9.80
N ASP A 99 -5.41 5.90 9.37
CA ASP A 99 -4.38 5.99 8.32
C ASP A 99 -4.95 6.47 6.99
N ILE A 100 -6.14 6.03 6.60
CA ILE A 100 -6.85 6.54 5.41
C ILE A 100 -7.07 8.04 5.52
N GLN A 101 -7.54 8.54 6.67
CA GLN A 101 -7.75 9.98 6.87
C GLN A 101 -6.44 10.77 6.83
N VAL A 102 -5.34 10.22 7.35
CA VAL A 102 -4.01 10.83 7.23
C VAL A 102 -3.57 10.85 5.77
N CYS A 103 -3.73 9.72 5.06
CA CYS A 103 -3.36 9.59 3.66
C CYS A 103 -4.11 10.58 2.77
N LYS A 104 -5.44 10.72 2.94
CA LYS A 104 -6.27 11.73 2.24
C LYS A 104 -5.66 13.12 2.35
N LYS A 105 -5.38 13.57 3.59
CA LYS A 105 -4.81 14.90 3.84
C LYS A 105 -3.46 15.11 3.17
N LEU A 106 -2.61 14.10 3.15
CA LEU A 106 -1.28 14.20 2.52
C LEU A 106 -1.37 14.19 0.99
N ILE A 107 -2.27 13.40 0.42
CA ILE A 107 -2.47 13.33 -1.03
C ILE A 107 -3.08 14.62 -1.58
N ASP A 108 -3.98 15.26 -0.83
CA ASP A 108 -4.57 16.56 -1.19
C ASP A 108 -3.52 17.68 -1.28
N SER A 109 -2.37 17.53 -0.60
CA SER A 109 -1.22 18.44 -0.68
C SER A 109 -0.33 18.13 -1.90
N ILE A 110 -0.90 18.13 -3.10
CA ILE A 110 -0.23 17.66 -4.33
C ILE A 110 1.07 18.40 -4.69
N ASP A 111 1.24 19.65 -4.25
CA ASP A 111 2.46 20.43 -4.46
C ASP A 111 3.65 19.97 -3.58
N GLU A 112 3.43 19.06 -2.62
CA GLU A 112 4.46 18.58 -1.69
C GLU A 112 5.17 17.30 -2.13
N TYR A 113 4.67 16.63 -3.19
CA TYR A 113 5.24 15.40 -3.72
C TYR A 113 5.13 15.32 -5.25
N LYS A 114 5.90 14.41 -5.85
CA LYS A 114 5.82 14.11 -7.28
C LYS A 114 5.25 12.72 -7.54
N ILE A 115 4.46 12.60 -8.61
CA ILE A 115 4.05 11.31 -9.13
C ILE A 115 5.16 10.79 -10.05
N ARG A 116 5.77 9.66 -9.71
CA ARG A 116 6.76 8.99 -10.55
C ARG A 116 6.05 8.10 -11.56
N GLU A 117 6.13 8.51 -12.82
CA GLU A 117 5.72 7.70 -13.97
C GLU A 117 6.54 6.41 -14.07
N THR A 118 5.86 5.29 -14.29
CA THR A 118 6.46 3.97 -14.51
C THR A 118 6.12 3.40 -15.87
N SER A 119 6.96 2.46 -16.31
CA SER A 119 6.79 1.81 -17.61
C SER A 119 5.46 1.03 -17.70
N PHE A 120 4.95 0.87 -18.91
CA PHE A 120 3.78 0.00 -19.17
C PHE A 120 3.98 -1.43 -18.64
N ALA A 121 5.21 -1.97 -18.75
CA ALA A 121 5.54 -3.30 -18.26
C ALA A 121 5.41 -3.39 -16.73
N THR A 122 5.86 -2.37 -16.00
CA THR A 122 5.71 -2.27 -14.55
C THR A 122 4.24 -2.23 -14.15
N LYS A 123 3.43 -1.37 -14.79
CA LYS A 123 1.99 -1.27 -14.53
C LYS A 123 1.29 -2.60 -14.78
N SER A 124 1.59 -3.25 -15.91
CA SER A 124 1.02 -4.55 -16.28
C SER A 124 1.41 -5.66 -15.29
N ARG A 125 2.64 -5.64 -14.76
CA ARG A 125 3.09 -6.58 -13.73
C ARG A 125 2.32 -6.39 -12.43
N VAL A 126 2.13 -5.14 -12.00
CA VAL A 126 1.33 -4.81 -10.81
C VAL A 126 -0.12 -5.27 -10.98
N GLU A 127 -0.77 -4.95 -12.11
CA GLU A 127 -2.15 -5.40 -12.38
C GLU A 127 -2.27 -6.93 -12.34
N TYR A 128 -1.31 -7.63 -12.93
CA TYR A 128 -1.25 -9.09 -12.88
C TYR A 128 -1.19 -9.59 -11.42
N ILE A 129 -0.29 -9.04 -10.62
CA ILE A 129 -0.11 -9.41 -9.20
C ILE A 129 -1.41 -9.20 -8.41
N LEU A 130 -2.08 -8.06 -8.60
CA LEU A 130 -3.32 -7.71 -7.90
C LEU A 130 -4.53 -8.58 -8.33
N GLY A 131 -4.44 -9.21 -9.50
CA GLY A 131 -5.44 -10.13 -10.02
C GLY A 131 -5.21 -11.59 -9.66
N LEU A 132 -4.09 -11.93 -9.00
CA LEU A 132 -3.83 -13.29 -8.54
C LEU A 132 -4.84 -13.70 -7.47
N LYS A 133 -5.36 -14.93 -7.61
CA LYS A 133 -6.22 -15.55 -6.60
C LYS A 133 -5.36 -16.27 -5.56
N VAL A 134 -5.76 -16.13 -4.31
CA VAL A 134 -5.23 -16.95 -3.21
C VAL A 134 -6.08 -18.22 -3.21
N ASP A 135 -5.46 -19.36 -3.55
CA ASP A 135 -6.08 -20.69 -3.50
C ASP A 135 -6.21 -21.20 -2.05
#